data_AF-A0A7Y8L6D8-F1
#
_entry.id   AF-A0A7Y8L6D8-F1
#
_cell.length_a   1.000
_cell.length_b   1.000
_cell.length_c   1.000
_cell.angle_alpha   90.00
_cell.angle_beta   90.00
_cell.angle_gamma   90.00
#
_symmetry.space_group_name_H-M   'P 1'
#
loop_
_entity.id
_entity.type
_entity.pdbx_description
1 polymer ?
#
loop_
_entity_poly.entity_id
_entity_poly.type
_entity_poly.pdbx_seq_one_letter_code
_entity_poly.pdbx_strand_id
1 'polypeptide(L)'
;MATLLSLEEMVRRHKQGEDPFELAIEKWVRIRDFLMKKADPERYREAFQCGSTKILFCLDYKDHCPFCPLENVCFDSQSLYYQIMRSLQVYSLAGALLPSEPILTLIESYIRDLHGYRAEWLKKSH
;
A
#
# COMPACT_ATOMS: atom_id res chain seq x y z
N MET A 1 9.69 -14.76 -7.39
CA MET A 1 10.05 -14.39 -6.00
C MET A 1 9.31 -13.10 -5.65
N ALA A 2 8.23 -13.14 -4.86
CA ALA A 2 7.58 -11.89 -4.42
C ALA A 2 8.40 -11.27 -3.28
N THR A 3 9.29 -10.34 -3.64
CA THR A 3 10.08 -9.50 -2.74
C THR A 3 9.32 -8.19 -2.52
N LEU A 4 9.19 -7.73 -1.28
CA LEU A 4 8.52 -6.47 -0.96
C LEU A 4 9.18 -5.31 -1.73
N LEU A 5 8.37 -4.35 -2.20
CA LEU A 5 8.84 -3.24 -3.01
C LEU A 5 9.40 -2.13 -2.10
N SER A 6 10.69 -1.80 -2.25
CA SER A 6 11.34 -0.75 -1.47
C SER A 6 11.08 0.64 -2.07
N LEU A 7 11.16 1.68 -1.23
CA LEU A 7 11.05 3.07 -1.69
C LEU A 7 12.16 3.42 -2.69
N GLU A 8 13.38 2.91 -2.48
CA GLU A 8 14.52 3.13 -3.39
C GLU A 8 14.24 2.58 -4.79
N GLU A 9 13.66 1.37 -4.86
CA GLU A 9 13.27 0.77 -6.14
C GLU A 9 12.17 1.60 -6.82
N MET A 10 11.15 2.04 -6.06
CA MET A 10 10.10 2.92 -6.59
C MET A 10 10.67 4.23 -7.13
N VAL A 11 11.55 4.91 -6.40
CA VAL A 11 12.18 6.16 -6.82
C VAL A 11 13.02 5.96 -8.09
N ARG A 12 13.79 4.87 -8.16
CA ARG A 12 14.60 4.54 -9.34
C ARG A 12 13.72 4.32 -10.57
N ARG A 13 12.63 3.55 -10.44
CA ARG A 13 11.69 3.24 -11.53
C ARG A 13 10.89 4.46 -11.95
N HIS A 14 10.47 5.30 -11.02
CA HIS A 14 9.80 6.56 -11.34
C HIS A 14 10.68 7.51 -12.15
N LYS A 15 11.97 7.62 -11.81
CA LYS A 15 12.94 8.38 -12.62
C LYS A 15 13.12 7.84 -14.04
N GLN A 16 12.74 6.59 -14.31
CA GLN A 16 12.73 5.97 -15.63
C GLN A 16 11.41 6.20 -16.39
N GLY A 17 10.48 6.95 -15.81
CA GLY A 17 9.20 7.32 -16.43
C GLY A 17 8.02 6.44 -16.01
N GLU A 18 8.20 5.54 -15.04
CA GLU A 18 7.08 4.75 -14.53
C GLU A 18 6.10 5.59 -13.69
N ASP A 19 4.81 5.29 -13.85
CA ASP A 19 3.71 6.01 -13.22
C ASP A 19 3.68 5.78 -11.69
N PRO A 20 3.58 6.86 -10.87
CA PRO A 20 3.52 6.74 -9.42
C PRO A 20 2.37 5.89 -8.88
N PHE A 21 1.20 5.89 -9.55
CA PHE A 21 0.09 5.03 -9.14
C PHE A 21 0.40 3.56 -9.41
N GLU A 22 0.93 3.22 -10.59
CA GLU A 22 1.34 1.84 -10.90
C GLU A 22 2.34 1.30 -9.87
N LEU A 23 3.32 2.10 -9.46
CA LEU A 23 4.28 1.70 -8.42
C LEU A 23 3.64 1.57 -7.03
N ALA A 24 2.68 2.44 -6.69
CA ALA A 24 1.92 2.33 -5.43
C ALA A 24 1.03 1.08 -5.42
N ILE A 25 0.35 0.77 -6.53
CA ILE A 25 -0.47 -0.42 -6.71
C ILE A 25 0.41 -1.68 -6.60
N GLU A 26 1.53 -1.70 -7.33
CA GLU A 26 2.46 -2.82 -7.33
C GLU A 26 2.98 -3.11 -5.91
N LYS A 27 3.29 -2.07 -5.12
CA LYS A 27 3.68 -2.22 -3.73
C LYS A 27 2.68 -3.05 -2.94
N TRP A 28 1.38 -2.75 -3.06
CA TRP A 28 0.33 -3.47 -2.33
C TRP A 28 0.06 -4.86 -2.90
N VAL A 29 0.17 -5.04 -4.22
CA VAL A 29 0.15 -6.38 -4.85
C VAL A 29 1.28 -7.26 -4.31
N ARG A 30 2.51 -6.75 -4.24
CA ARG A 30 3.65 -7.49 -3.68
C ARG A 30 3.47 -7.78 -2.18
N ILE A 31 2.86 -6.88 -1.41
CA ILE A 31 2.50 -7.14 0.00
C ILE A 31 1.50 -8.29 0.10
N ARG A 32 0.41 -8.27 -0.69
CA ARG A 32 -0.58 -9.36 -0.71
C ARG A 32 0.08 -10.70 -1.05
N ASP A 33 0.80 -10.76 -2.16
CA ASP A 33 1.46 -11.98 -2.64
C ASP A 33 2.53 -12.46 -1.66
N PHE A 34 3.17 -11.53 -0.95
CA PHE A 34 4.03 -11.87 0.17
C PHE A 34 3.19 -12.59 1.23
N LEU A 35 2.15 -11.97 1.80
CA LEU A 35 1.37 -12.56 2.89
C LEU A 35 0.70 -13.90 2.54
N MET A 36 0.26 -14.11 1.29
CA MET A 36 -0.38 -15.36 0.84
C MET A 36 0.50 -16.61 0.99
N LYS A 37 1.83 -16.47 0.95
CA LYS A 37 2.72 -17.66 0.98
C LYS A 37 2.69 -18.42 2.32
N LYS A 38 2.49 -17.70 3.43
CA LYS A 38 2.56 -18.24 4.78
C LYS A 38 2.03 -17.22 5.78
N ALA A 39 1.10 -17.66 6.63
CA ALA A 39 0.65 -16.93 7.81
C ALA A 39 1.76 -17.00 8.88
N ASP A 40 2.55 -15.94 8.98
CA ASP A 40 3.71 -15.87 9.86
C ASP A 40 3.80 -14.45 10.45
N PRO A 41 3.77 -14.28 11.79
CA PRO A 41 3.85 -12.99 12.45
C PRO A 41 4.99 -12.09 11.96
N GLU A 42 6.16 -12.66 11.65
CA GLU A 42 7.29 -11.88 11.12
C GLU A 42 6.95 -11.25 9.77
N ARG A 43 6.27 -12.02 8.91
CA ARG A 43 5.90 -11.56 7.57
C ARG A 43 4.84 -10.47 7.62
N TYR A 44 3.93 -10.54 8.59
CA TYR A 44 3.00 -9.43 8.85
C TYR A 44 3.72 -8.17 9.35
N ARG A 45 4.79 -8.32 10.15
CA ARG A 45 5.63 -7.20 10.58
C ARG A 45 6.39 -6.58 9.42
N GLU A 46 7.00 -7.38 8.55
CA GLU A 46 7.67 -6.91 7.33
C GLU A 46 6.69 -6.18 6.40
N ALA A 47 5.50 -6.75 6.20
CA ALA A 47 4.42 -6.12 5.43
C ALA A 47 3.97 -4.78 6.05
N PHE A 48 3.85 -4.70 7.38
CA PHE A 48 3.56 -3.46 8.09
C PHE A 48 4.64 -2.40 7.85
N GLN A 49 5.92 -2.76 7.99
CA GLN A 49 7.03 -1.85 7.73
C GLN A 49 7.01 -1.35 6.28
N CYS A 50 6.86 -2.25 5.32
CA CYS A 50 6.74 -1.90 3.90
C CYS A 50 5.54 -0.96 3.66
N GLY A 51 4.34 -1.31 4.12
CA GLY A 51 3.12 -0.53 3.95
C GLY A 51 3.17 0.86 4.62
N SER A 52 3.86 0.98 5.76
CA SER A 52 4.08 2.25 6.46
C SER A 52 5.10 3.16 5.79
N THR A 53 5.97 2.60 4.95
CA THR A 53 6.99 3.38 4.25
C THR A 53 6.31 4.34 3.27
N LYS A 54 6.85 5.55 3.16
CA LYS A 54 6.42 6.57 2.18
C LYS A 54 6.32 5.98 0.78
N ILE A 55 5.42 6.56 -0.02
CA ILE A 55 5.31 6.32 -1.47
C ILE A 55 5.73 7.58 -2.22
N LEU A 56 5.82 7.50 -3.55
CA LEU A 56 6.24 8.62 -4.41
C LEU A 56 5.39 9.88 -4.17
N PHE A 57 4.07 9.74 -4.06
CA PHE A 57 3.19 10.86 -3.72
C PHE A 57 3.57 11.57 -2.41
N CYS A 58 4.04 10.85 -1.39
CA CYS A 58 4.49 11.47 -0.14
C CYS A 58 5.79 12.27 -0.30
N LEU A 59 6.56 12.00 -1.35
CA LEU A 59 7.75 12.76 -1.71
C LEU A 59 7.36 13.99 -2.55
N ASP A 60 6.55 13.78 -3.59
CA ASP A 60 6.16 14.81 -4.55
C ASP A 60 5.25 15.88 -3.90
N TYR A 61 4.38 15.47 -2.98
CA TYR A 61 3.40 16.34 -2.32
C TYR A 61 3.74 16.64 -0.86
N LYS A 62 5.00 16.48 -0.43
CA LYS A 62 5.41 16.62 0.99
C LYS A 62 4.91 17.92 1.64
N ASP A 63 4.99 19.04 0.91
CA ASP A 63 4.58 20.37 1.40
C ASP A 63 3.19 20.78 0.86
N HIS A 64 2.52 19.89 0.13
CA HIS A 64 1.28 20.12 -0.60
C HIS A 64 0.31 18.93 -0.47
N CYS A 65 0.30 18.25 0.68
CA CYS A 65 -0.53 17.07 0.93
C CYS A 65 -2.04 17.25 0.61
N PRO A 66 -2.66 18.43 0.83
CA PRO A 66 -4.06 18.65 0.42
C PRO A 66 -4.32 18.60 -1.09
N PHE A 67 -3.26 18.61 -1.91
CA PHE A 67 -3.35 18.44 -3.37
C PHE A 67 -2.93 17.04 -3.82
N CYS A 68 -2.59 16.16 -2.88
CA CYS A 68 -2.19 14.79 -3.17
C CYS A 68 -3.38 14.01 -3.76
N PRO A 69 -3.19 13.25 -4.85
CA PRO A 69 -4.23 12.39 -5.40
C PRO A 69 -4.76 11.32 -4.42
N LEU A 70 -4.00 11.05 -3.35
CA LEU A 70 -4.31 10.10 -2.29
C LEU A 70 -4.57 10.78 -0.93
N GLU A 71 -4.86 12.08 -0.89
CA GLU A 71 -5.12 12.83 0.36
C GLU A 71 -6.13 12.10 1.27
N ASN A 72 -7.30 11.76 0.74
CA ASN A 72 -8.38 11.13 1.50
C ASN A 72 -7.99 9.78 2.09
N VAL A 73 -6.99 9.10 1.52
CA VAL A 73 -6.48 7.84 2.07
C VAL A 73 -5.68 8.08 3.35
N CYS A 74 -4.90 9.16 3.41
CA CYS A 74 -3.97 9.45 4.49
C CYS A 74 -4.58 10.26 5.65
N PHE A 75 -5.59 11.10 5.38
CA PHE A 75 -6.20 11.96 6.39
C PHE A 75 -7.42 11.33 7.08
N ASP A 76 -8.11 10.38 6.44
CA ASP A 76 -9.21 9.68 7.07
C ASP A 76 -8.70 8.51 7.92
N SER A 77 -8.79 8.62 9.24
CA SER A 77 -8.45 7.53 10.18
C SER A 77 -9.30 6.26 10.02
N GLN A 78 -10.43 6.37 9.33
CA GLN A 78 -11.30 5.25 8.96
C GLN A 78 -11.00 4.72 7.56
N SER A 79 -10.04 5.30 6.84
CA SER A 79 -9.67 4.83 5.51
C SER A 79 -9.23 3.37 5.54
N LEU A 80 -9.41 2.72 4.40
CA LEU A 80 -9.03 1.33 4.23
C LEU A 80 -7.52 1.10 4.48
N TYR A 81 -6.69 2.10 4.18
CA TYR A 81 -5.27 2.09 4.54
C TYR A 81 -5.08 1.91 6.05
N TYR A 82 -5.68 2.76 6.90
CA TYR A 82 -5.51 2.62 8.35
C TYR A 82 -6.15 1.34 8.92
N GLN A 83 -7.22 0.85 8.31
CA GLN A 83 -7.79 -0.46 8.67
C GLN A 83 -6.80 -1.59 8.39
N ILE A 84 -6.12 -1.58 7.24
CA ILE A 84 -5.07 -2.54 6.90
C ILE A 84 -3.89 -2.40 7.86
N MET A 85 -3.41 -1.19 8.12
CA MET A 85 -2.26 -0.96 9.00
C MET A 85 -2.52 -1.47 10.43
N ARG A 86 -3.70 -1.19 11.00
CA ARG A 86 -4.11 -1.73 12.30
C ARG A 86 -4.21 -3.26 12.28
N SER A 87 -4.74 -3.83 11.20
CA SER A 87 -4.82 -5.28 11.03
C SER A 87 -3.42 -5.90 10.98
N LEU A 88 -2.50 -5.35 10.19
CA LEU A 88 -1.12 -5.81 10.12
C LEU A 88 -0.42 -5.78 11.49
N GLN A 89 -0.67 -4.75 12.31
CA GLN A 89 -0.15 -4.71 13.68
C GLN A 89 -0.68 -5.87 14.54
N VAL A 90 -1.98 -6.12 14.52
CA VAL A 90 -2.59 -7.24 15.26
C VAL A 90 -2.03 -8.59 14.78
N TYR A 91 -1.91 -8.78 13.46
CA TYR A 91 -1.36 -10.00 12.89
C TYR A 91 0.15 -10.15 13.14
N SER A 92 0.89 -9.05 13.32
CA SER A 92 2.30 -9.13 13.72
C SER A 92 2.50 -9.65 15.16
N LEU A 93 1.44 -9.63 15.98
CA LEU A 93 1.42 -10.15 17.35
C LEU A 93 0.83 -11.55 17.43
N ALA A 94 -0.24 -11.83 16.69
CA ALA A 94 -1.04 -13.06 16.81
C ALA A 94 -1.28 -13.81 15.50
N GLY A 95 -0.58 -13.47 14.41
CA GLY A 95 -0.88 -13.93 13.05
C GLY A 95 -0.80 -15.45 12.82
N ALA A 96 -0.13 -16.20 13.69
CA ALA A 96 -0.14 -17.67 13.64
C ALA A 96 -1.49 -18.28 14.06
N LEU A 97 -2.33 -17.52 14.77
CA LEU A 97 -3.62 -17.94 15.31
C LEU A 97 -4.82 -17.32 14.57
N LEU A 98 -4.56 -16.44 13.61
CA LEU A 98 -5.58 -15.69 12.89
C LEU A 98 -5.72 -16.20 11.45
N PRO A 99 -6.94 -16.29 10.91
CA PRO A 99 -7.13 -16.62 9.50
C PRO A 99 -6.54 -15.50 8.62
N SER A 100 -5.86 -15.83 7.53
CA SER A 100 -5.27 -14.82 6.63
C SER A 100 -6.29 -14.11 5.73
N GLU A 101 -7.44 -14.72 5.49
CA GLU A 101 -8.47 -14.21 4.56
C GLU A 101 -8.87 -12.75 4.84
N PRO A 102 -9.21 -12.34 6.07
CA PRO A 102 -9.72 -10.99 6.32
C PRO A 102 -8.73 -9.89 5.95
N ILE A 103 -7.44 -10.08 6.26
CA ILE A 103 -6.42 -9.08 5.93
C ILE A 103 -6.11 -9.05 4.43
N LEU A 104 -6.15 -10.20 3.77
CA LEU A 104 -5.97 -10.29 2.32
C LEU A 104 -7.13 -9.59 1.58
N THR A 105 -8.38 -9.80 2.01
CA THR A 105 -9.56 -9.12 1.43
C THR A 105 -9.49 -7.59 1.60
N LEU A 106 -9.00 -7.11 2.75
CA LEU A 106 -8.79 -5.66 2.95
C LEU A 106 -7.75 -5.12 1.96
N ILE A 107 -6.61 -5.80 1.82
CA ILE A 107 -5.54 -5.40 0.89
C ILE A 107 -6.03 -5.42 -0.56
N GLU A 108 -6.78 -6.45 -0.97
CA GLU A 108 -7.37 -6.53 -2.32
C GLU A 108 -8.37 -5.41 -2.59
N SER A 109 -9.19 -5.07 -1.59
CA SER A 109 -10.12 -3.95 -1.69
C SER A 109 -9.38 -2.63 -1.87
N TYR A 110 -8.27 -2.45 -1.16
CA TYR A 110 -7.45 -1.24 -1.27
C TYR A 110 -6.71 -1.14 -2.61
N ILE A 111 -6.24 -2.27 -3.15
CA ILE A 111 -5.68 -2.31 -4.51
C ILE A 111 -6.74 -1.85 -5.54
N ARG A 112 -8.01 -2.28 -5.40
CA ARG A 112 -9.10 -1.80 -6.26
C ARG A 112 -9.34 -0.30 -6.11
N ASP A 113 -9.34 0.22 -4.89
CA ASP A 113 -9.50 1.65 -4.63
C ASP A 113 -8.38 2.47 -5.29
N LEU A 114 -7.13 2.01 -5.19
CA LEU A 114 -5.98 2.65 -5.86
C LEU A 114 -6.15 2.72 -7.38
N HIS A 115 -6.65 1.66 -8.01
CA HIS A 115 -7.00 1.70 -9.44
C HIS A 115 -8.12 2.71 -9.73
N GLY A 116 -9.12 2.82 -8.84
CA GLY A 116 -10.17 3.84 -8.90
C GLY A 116 -9.61 5.26 -8.85
N TYR A 117 -8.76 5.56 -7.86
CA TYR A 117 -8.11 6.86 -7.71
C TYR A 117 -7.25 7.21 -8.92
N ARG A 118 -6.51 6.24 -9.48
CA ARG A 118 -5.75 6.43 -10.71
C ARG A 118 -6.66 6.82 -11.88
N ALA A 119 -7.76 6.10 -12.06
CA ALA A 119 -8.70 6.37 -13.15
C ALA A 119 -9.36 7.75 -13.02
N GLU A 120 -9.72 8.16 -11.81
CA GLU A 120 -10.25 9.50 -11.55
C GLU A 120 -9.21 10.60 -11.80
N TRP A 121 -7.96 10.37 -11.39
CA TRP A 121 -6.86 11.29 -11.61
C TRP A 121 -6.59 11.53 -13.10
N LEU A 122 -6.56 10.45 -13.90
CA LEU A 122 -6.38 10.54 -15.34
C LEU A 122 -7.52 11.31 -16.01
N LYS A 123 -8.77 11.14 -15.57
CA LYS A 123 -9.92 11.90 -16.11
C LYS A 123 -9.83 13.40 -15.83
N LYS A 124 -9.25 13.81 -14.71
CA LYS A 124 -9.07 15.23 -14.35
C LYS A 124 -7.90 15.90 -15.07
N SER A 125 -7.00 15.10 -15.64
CA SER A 125 -5.79 15.57 -16.32
C SER A 125 -5.97 15.75 -17.83
N HIS A 126 -7.17 15.48 -18.35
CA HIS A 126 -7.61 15.65 -19.75
C HIS A 126 -8.69 16.74 -19.83
#